data_AF-T1EIT0-F1
#
_entry.id   AF-T1EIT0-F1
#
_cell.length_a   1.000
_cell.length_b   1.000
_cell.length_c   1.000
_cell.angle_alpha   90.00
_cell.angle_beta   90.00
_cell.angle_gamma   90.00
#
_symmetry.space_group_name_H-M   'P 1'
#
loop_
_entity.id
_entity.type
_entity.pdbx_description
1 polymer ?
#
loop_
_entity_poly.entity_id
_entity_poly.type
_entity_poly.pdbx_seq_one_letter_code
_entity_poly.pdbx_strand_id
1 'polypeptide(L)' 'CLMHEFSCTRGRCVSRHFLCDKIFDCPYGDDESPQVCGKCRFNEYRCKGERKKCISNYFVCDSKADCPVGDDEDSC' A
#
# COMPACT_ATOMS: atom_id res chain seq x y z
N CYS A 1 -8.05 19.03 2.68
CA CYS A 1 -6.79 18.26 2.76
C CYS A 1 -5.85 18.76 1.69
N LEU A 2 -4.55 18.83 1.99
CA LEU A 2 -3.48 19.19 1.06
C LEU A 2 -3.23 18.08 0.02
N MET A 3 -2.44 18.39 -1.01
CA MET A 3 -2.06 17.41 -2.05
C MET A 3 -1.42 16.13 -1.49
N HIS A 4 -0.71 16.25 -0.37
CA HIS A 4 -0.01 15.15 0.32
C HIS A 4 -0.82 14.54 1.47
N GLU A 5 -2.09 14.93 1.63
CA GLU A 5 -2.99 14.41 2.66
C GLU A 5 -4.12 13.59 2.03
N PHE A 6 -4.59 12.58 2.75
CA PHE A 6 -5.76 11.80 2.46
C PHE A 6 -6.96 12.32 3.22
N SER A 7 -8.10 12.43 2.54
CA SER A 7 -9.36 12.84 3.14
C SER A 7 -10.12 11.61 3.60
N CYS A 8 -10.25 11.44 4.92
CA CYS A 8 -11.13 10.45 5.53
C CYS A 8 -12.60 10.74 5.20
N THR A 9 -13.45 9.72 5.33
CA THR A 9 -14.90 9.79 5.03
C THR A 9 -15.67 10.87 5.82
N ARG A 10 -15.18 11.27 7.00
CA ARG A 10 -15.75 12.38 7.80
C ARG A 10 -14.98 13.72 7.71
N GLY A 11 -14.20 13.93 6.65
CA GLY A 11 -13.52 15.22 6.41
C GLY A 11 -12.29 15.47 7.27
N ARG A 12 -11.82 14.46 8.02
CA ARG A 12 -10.49 14.50 8.65
C ARG A 12 -9.43 14.31 7.56
N CYS A 13 -8.37 15.10 7.63
CA CYS A 13 -7.21 14.94 6.76
C CYS A 13 -6.10 14.23 7.52
N VAL A 14 -5.59 13.14 6.98
CA VAL A 14 -4.41 12.44 7.49
C VAL A 14 -3.30 12.53 6.46
N SER A 15 -2.04 12.53 6.88
CA SER A 15 -0.94 12.51 5.91
C SER A 15 -1.02 11.22 5.10
N ARG A 16 -0.69 11.27 3.80
CA ARG A 16 -0.55 10.04 2.98
C ARG A 16 0.52 9.09 3.51
N HIS A 17 1.38 9.57 4.41
CA HIS A 17 2.36 8.76 5.11
C HIS A 17 1.72 7.82 6.15
N PHE A 18 0.61 8.24 6.77
CA PHE A 18 -0.20 7.50 7.73
C PHE A 18 -1.30 6.67 7.03
N LEU A 19 -1.08 6.32 5.77
CA LEU A 19 -1.92 5.36 5.07
C LEU A 19 -1.20 4.03 5.08
N CYS A 20 -1.91 2.95 5.43
CA CYS A 20 -1.37 1.60 5.51
C CYS A 20 -0.24 1.41 6.52
N ASP A 21 -0.18 2.23 7.57
CA ASP A 21 0.85 2.12 8.60
C ASP A 21 0.44 1.22 9.77
N LYS A 22 -0.73 0.55 9.65
CA LYS A 22 -1.38 -0.30 10.66
C LYS A 22 -1.97 0.49 11.83
N ILE A 23 -2.06 1.80 11.72
CA ILE A 23 -2.64 2.68 12.72
C ILE A 23 -3.90 3.29 12.12
N PHE A 24 -4.99 3.27 12.88
CA PHE A 24 -6.24 3.91 12.46
C PHE A 24 -6.19 5.40 12.82
N ASP A 25 -5.55 6.22 11.98
CA ASP A 25 -5.54 7.68 12.10
C ASP A 25 -6.85 8.31 11.61
N CYS A 26 -7.57 7.66 10.68
CA CYS A 26 -8.94 8.02 10.36
C CYS A 26 -9.93 7.52 11.44
N PRO A 27 -10.99 8.30 11.72
CA PRO A 27 -11.99 7.95 12.75
C PRO A 27 -12.78 6.66 12.46
N TYR A 28 -12.74 6.16 11.23
CA TYR A 28 -13.34 4.90 10.80
C TYR A 28 -12.31 3.89 10.27
N GLY A 29 -11.02 4.21 10.39
CA GLY A 29 -9.96 3.40 9.81
C GLY A 29 -9.99 3.35 8.28
N ASP A 30 -10.54 4.38 7.63
CA ASP A 30 -10.56 4.49 6.16
C ASP A 30 -9.14 4.48 5.57
N ASP A 31 -8.20 5.11 6.25
CA ASP A 31 -6.76 5.11 5.94
C ASP A 31 -6.13 3.72 5.90
N GLU A 32 -6.63 2.81 6.73
CA GLU A 32 -6.24 1.39 6.79
C GLU A 32 -7.20 0.47 6.03
N SER A 33 -8.25 1.03 5.42
CA SER A 33 -9.26 0.25 4.73
C SER A 33 -8.66 -0.42 3.49
N PRO A 34 -9.02 -1.67 3.15
CA PRO A 34 -8.56 -2.34 1.94
C PRO A 34 -8.94 -1.61 0.63
N GLN A 35 -9.84 -0.63 0.67
CA GLN A 35 -10.13 0.25 -0.47
C GLN A 35 -9.03 1.31 -0.70
N VAL A 36 -8.42 1.79 0.39
CA VAL A 36 -7.32 2.77 0.37
C VAL A 36 -5.99 2.04 0.28
N CYS A 37 -5.82 1.01 1.11
CA CYS A 37 -4.64 0.17 1.16
C CYS A 37 -4.55 -0.92 0.08
N GLY A 38 -5.64 -1.15 -0.66
CA GLY A 38 -5.66 -2.12 -1.77
C GLY A 38 -4.94 -1.63 -3.03
N LYS A 39 -4.56 -0.35 -3.09
CA LYS A 39 -3.70 0.21 -4.12
C LYS A 39 -2.33 0.45 -3.49
N CYS A 40 -1.36 -0.40 -3.80
CA CYS A 40 0.04 -0.14 -3.45
C CYS A 40 0.45 1.27 -3.93
N ARG A 41 1.40 1.93 -3.25
CA ARG A 41 1.85 3.27 -3.66
C ARG A 41 2.35 3.24 -5.11
N PHE A 42 2.45 4.42 -5.72
CA PHE A 42 2.86 4.57 -7.13
C PHE A 42 4.23 3.92 -7.46
N ASN A 43 5.10 3.76 -6.45
CA ASN A 43 6.39 3.09 -6.54
C ASN A 43 6.44 1.74 -5.82
N GLU A 44 5.29 1.08 -5.65
CA GLU A 44 5.21 -0.24 -5.04
C GLU A 44 4.55 -1.23 -6.00
N TYR A 45 5.13 -2.43 -6.06
CA TYR A 45 4.57 -3.56 -6.76
C TYR A 45 3.63 -4.33 -5.84
N ARG A 46 2.48 -4.73 -6.41
CA ARG A 46 1.51 -5.55 -5.71
C ARG A 46 1.77 -7.00 -6.03
N CYS A 47 2.21 -7.76 -5.03
CA CYS A 47 2.35 -9.19 -5.15
C CYS A 47 1.06 -9.85 -5.63
N LYS A 48 1.15 -10.71 -6.65
CA LYS A 48 0.06 -11.62 -7.01
C LYS A 48 -0.11 -12.64 -5.88
N GLY A 49 -1.34 -13.00 -5.58
CA GLY A 49 -1.67 -13.93 -4.48
C GLY A 49 -2.70 -13.39 -3.49
N GLU A 50 -3.13 -14.26 -2.58
CA GLU A 50 -4.20 -13.97 -1.61
C GLU A 50 -3.80 -12.91 -0.59
N ARG A 51 -2.51 -12.86 -0.26
CA ARG A 51 -1.92 -11.82 0.58
C ARG A 51 -1.45 -10.72 -0.36
N LYS A 52 -2.27 -9.68 -0.49
CA LYS A 52 -2.01 -8.44 -1.25
C LYS A 52 -0.85 -7.65 -0.61
N LYS A 53 0.33 -8.25 -0.52
CA LYS A 53 1.55 -7.63 -0.02
C LYS A 53 2.00 -6.61 -1.06
N CYS A 54 2.29 -5.40 -0.61
CA CYS A 54 2.96 -4.39 -1.41
C CYS A 54 4.45 -4.43 -1.07
N ILE A 55 5.28 -4.43 -2.09
CA ILE A 55 6.74 -4.32 -1.98
C ILE A 55 7.17 -3.10 -2.78
N SER A 56 8.32 -2.51 -2.48
CA SER A 56 8.89 -1.45 -3.33
C SER A 56 9.12 -1.98 -4.74
N ASN A 57 8.92 -1.15 -5.78
CA ASN A 57 9.31 -1.47 -7.16
C ASN A 57 10.81 -1.77 -7.30
N TYR A 58 11.62 -1.36 -6.31
CA TYR A 58 13.04 -1.70 -6.26
C TYR A 58 13.29 -3.20 -6.00
N PHE A 59 12.34 -3.89 -5.37
CA PHE A 59 12.39 -5.33 -5.08
C PHE A 59 11.71 -6.17 -6.19
N VAL A 60 11.38 -5.56 -7.32
CA VAL A 60 10.93 -6.31 -8.50
C VAL A 60 12.16 -6.55 -9.36
N CYS A 61 12.37 -7.78 -9.81
CA CYS A 61 13.56 -8.17 -10.58
C CYS A 61 14.89 -7.97 -9.83
N ASP A 62 14.91 -8.09 -8.50
CA ASP A 62 16.13 -7.85 -7.70
C ASP A 62 16.92 -9.14 -7.41
N SER A 63 16.55 -10.25 -8.04
CA SER A 63 17.05 -11.61 -7.79
C SER A 63 16.64 -12.18 -6.43
N LYS A 64 15.65 -11.59 -5.74
CA LYS A 64 15.07 -12.13 -4.51
C LYS A 64 13.55 -12.17 -4.56
N ALA A 65 13.01 -13.28 -4.08
CA ALA A 65 11.57 -13.41 -3.89
C ALA A 65 11.13 -12.62 -2.65
N ASP A 66 10.72 -11.37 -2.85
CA ASP A 66 10.10 -10.50 -1.84
C ASP A 66 8.58 -10.72 -1.76
N CYS A 67 7.94 -11.21 -2.83
CA CYS A 67 6.55 -11.66 -2.79
C CYS A 67 6.41 -13.09 -2.25
N PRO A 68 5.30 -13.40 -1.55
CA PRO A 68 5.06 -14.71 -0.95
C PRO A 68 4.97 -15.86 -1.96
N VAL A 69 4.70 -15.55 -3.23
CA VAL A 69 4.68 -16.52 -4.34
C VAL A 69 5.84 -16.31 -5.32
N GLY A 70 6.77 -15.39 -5.03
CA GLY A 70 7.91 -15.07 -5.90
C GLY A 70 7.53 -14.44 -7.25
N ASP A 71 6.31 -13.94 -7.39
CA ASP A 71 5.80 -13.39 -8.66
C ASP A 71 6.49 -12.07 -9.06
N ASP A 72 7.10 -11.38 -8.11
CA ASP A 72 8.00 -10.25 -8.34
C ASP A 72 9.26 -10.61 -9.15
N GLU A 73 9.63 -11.89 -9.21
CA GLU A 73 10.81 -12.40 -9.91
C GLU A 73 10.47 -13.31 -11.11
N ASP A 74 9.18 -13.63 -11.33
CA ASP A 74 8.74 -14.64 -12.33
C ASP A 74 8.66 -14.09 -13.77
N SER A 75 8.63 -12.77 -13.95
CA SER A 75 8.63 -12.11 -15.27
C SER A 75 9.60 -10.95 -15.33
N CYS A 76 10.86 -11.26 -15.03
CA CYS A 76 12.01 -10.56 -15.56
C CYS A 76 12.54 -11.25 -16.82
#